data_AF-A0A932RZW9-F1
#
_entry.id   AF-A0A932RZW9-F1
#
_cell.length_a   1.000
_cell.length_b   1.000
_cell.length_c   1.000
_cell.angle_alpha   90.00
_cell.angle_beta   90.00
_cell.angle_gamma   90.00
#
_symmetry.space_group_name_H-M   'P 1'
#
loop_
_entity.id
_entity.type
_entity.pdbx_description
1 polymer ?
#
loop_
_entity_poly.entity_id
_entity_poly.type
_entity_poly.pdbx_seq_one_letter_code
_entity_poly.pdbx_strand_id
1 'polypeptide(L)'
;MAKKNVKSERLESEHPDVFVSEFRGVRSLHLASAVNSDTSCAPIQGSMRLAVPDQIELEYVQQMNLWMLFNMLPKHIVQLGLGAASLTKFCYRHFPDAQVTAVDLNPKVIRMCREQFKLPEDDARLQVLEMDAFDFVRNPARHGKIDILQVDLYDAEAEGPVLDSPEFYQACADCLNAEGMLTVNLFANDVQREKNIAAMQTCFDVVVWLPEVHDANVVAIAFKTAPEIDFEELYRRAAILRVNYKLQAPVWVNGLKEWMLRE
;
A
#
# COMPACT_ATOMS: atom_id res chain seq x y z
N MET A 1 42.63 -5.88 -11.57
CA MET A 1 42.26 -5.44 -10.20
C MET A 1 41.03 -4.55 -10.32
N ALA A 2 39.86 -5.10 -9.95
CA ALA A 2 38.58 -4.44 -10.12
C ALA A 2 38.41 -3.34 -9.06
N LYS A 3 38.16 -2.10 -9.52
CA LYS A 3 37.68 -1.01 -8.67
C LYS A 3 36.24 -1.35 -8.27
N LYS A 4 36.07 -1.94 -7.07
CA LYS A 4 34.74 -2.14 -6.48
C LYS A 4 34.09 -0.78 -6.21
N ASN A 5 32.78 -0.74 -6.41
CA ASN A 5 31.93 0.43 -6.46
C ASN A 5 31.67 0.99 -5.04
N VAL A 6 32.55 1.85 -4.54
CA VAL A 6 32.46 2.45 -3.19
C VAL A 6 31.20 3.31 -2.98
N LYS A 7 30.50 3.73 -4.05
CA LYS A 7 29.24 4.49 -3.96
C LYS A 7 28.02 3.62 -3.62
N SER A 8 27.95 2.37 -4.10
CA SER A 8 26.78 1.50 -3.82
C SER A 8 26.83 0.92 -2.41
N GLU A 9 28.04 0.64 -1.88
CA GLU A 9 28.21 0.14 -0.51
C GLU A 9 27.89 1.22 0.56
N ARG A 10 27.96 2.52 0.23
CA ARG A 10 27.60 3.62 1.14
C ARG A 10 26.09 3.88 1.25
N LEU A 11 25.31 3.57 0.22
CA LEU A 11 23.84 3.71 0.24
C LEU A 11 23.17 2.58 1.03
N GLU A 12 23.73 1.36 1.00
CA GLU A 12 23.23 0.25 1.82
C GLU A 12 23.36 0.50 3.34
N SER A 13 24.20 1.45 3.79
CA SER A 13 24.48 1.67 5.22
C SER A 13 23.57 2.66 5.95
N GLU A 14 22.66 3.37 5.27
CA GLU A 14 21.75 4.34 5.91
C GLU A 14 20.34 3.78 6.18
N HIS A 15 19.94 2.69 5.51
CA HIS A 15 18.62 2.10 5.68
C HIS A 15 18.58 1.03 6.78
N PRO A 16 17.46 0.92 7.51
CA PRO A 16 17.20 -0.16 8.47
C PRO A 16 17.54 -1.54 7.90
N ASP A 17 18.17 -2.38 8.71
CA ASP A 17 18.36 -3.78 8.35
C ASP A 17 17.01 -4.51 8.29
N VAL A 18 16.92 -5.50 7.41
CA VAL A 18 15.69 -6.27 7.16
C VAL A 18 15.90 -7.69 7.62
N PHE A 19 14.95 -8.22 8.39
CA PHE A 19 14.96 -9.61 8.81
C PHE A 19 13.56 -10.23 8.74
N VAL A 20 13.53 -11.55 8.84
CA VAL A 20 12.29 -12.33 8.76
C VAL A 20 12.13 -13.19 9.98
N SER A 21 10.88 -13.34 10.42
CA SER A 21 10.48 -14.36 11.40
C SER A 21 9.49 -15.31 10.75
N GLU A 22 9.42 -16.53 11.28
CA GLU A 22 8.41 -17.51 10.84
C GLU A 22 7.68 -18.09 12.05
N PHE A 23 6.36 -18.00 12.01
CA PHE A 23 5.51 -18.60 13.03
C PHE A 23 4.26 -19.19 12.39
N ARG A 24 3.95 -20.45 12.72
CA ARG A 24 2.75 -21.17 12.24
C ARG A 24 2.53 -21.09 10.71
N GLY A 25 3.63 -21.15 9.94
CA GLY A 25 3.59 -21.12 8.47
C GLY A 25 3.35 -19.74 7.87
N VAL A 26 3.42 -18.68 8.67
CA VAL A 26 3.44 -17.28 8.23
C VAL A 26 4.86 -16.75 8.38
N ARG A 27 5.38 -16.15 7.31
CA ARG A 27 6.64 -15.41 7.29
C ARG A 27 6.34 -13.93 7.39
N SER A 28 6.96 -13.25 8.34
CA SER A 28 6.79 -11.82 8.58
C SER A 28 8.09 -11.08 8.31
N LEU A 29 7.98 -9.90 7.69
CA LEU A 29 9.08 -8.97 7.46
C LEU A 29 9.14 -7.97 8.60
N HIS A 30 10.36 -7.67 9.06
CA HIS A 30 10.64 -6.71 10.10
C HIS A 30 11.76 -5.77 9.66
N LEU A 31 11.71 -4.54 10.17
CA LEU A 31 12.79 -3.56 10.05
C LEU A 31 13.49 -3.40 11.39
N ALA A 32 14.82 -3.33 11.36
CA ALA A 32 15.61 -3.06 12.55
C ALA A 32 15.48 -1.59 12.95
N SER A 33 15.15 -1.38 14.22
CA SER A 33 15.09 -0.07 14.84
C SER A 33 16.45 0.33 15.43
N ALA A 34 16.79 1.62 15.38
CA ALA A 34 17.93 2.17 16.12
C ALA A 34 17.70 2.15 17.65
N VAL A 35 16.45 2.05 18.09
CA VAL A 35 16.03 2.13 19.50
C VAL A 35 15.81 0.73 20.08
N ASN A 36 15.35 -0.23 19.26
CA ASN A 36 15.10 -1.62 19.68
C ASN A 36 16.17 -2.57 19.13
N SER A 37 17.22 -2.81 19.93
CA SER A 37 18.23 -3.85 19.65
C SER A 37 17.69 -5.28 19.78
N ASP A 38 16.52 -5.45 20.39
CA ASP A 38 15.84 -6.74 20.50
C ASP A 38 14.92 -6.98 19.29
N THR A 39 15.46 -7.68 18.30
CA THR A 39 14.73 -8.07 17.09
C THR A 39 13.51 -8.96 17.35
N SER A 40 13.35 -9.54 18.56
CA SER A 40 12.21 -10.41 18.87
C SER A 40 10.88 -9.66 19.05
N CYS A 41 10.95 -8.33 19.25
CA CYS A 41 9.80 -7.45 19.45
C CYS A 41 9.61 -6.43 18.32
N ALA A 42 10.37 -6.52 17.23
CA ALA A 42 10.26 -5.56 16.14
C ALA A 42 8.88 -5.65 15.46
N PRO A 43 8.28 -4.51 15.10
CA PRO A 43 6.95 -4.48 14.51
C PRO A 43 6.93 -5.22 13.16
N ILE A 44 5.78 -5.81 12.86
CA ILE A 44 5.55 -6.51 11.60
C ILE A 44 5.25 -5.47 10.53
N GLN A 45 6.04 -5.48 9.47
CA GLN A 45 5.93 -4.55 8.33
C GLN A 45 5.18 -5.20 7.14
N GLY A 46 4.89 -6.49 7.25
CA GLY A 46 4.14 -7.25 6.27
C GLY A 46 4.31 -8.75 6.49
N SER A 47 3.35 -9.53 6.01
CA SER A 47 3.32 -10.99 6.21
C SER A 47 2.90 -11.75 4.96
N MET A 48 3.39 -12.98 4.83
CA MET A 48 3.04 -13.91 3.76
C MET A 48 2.89 -15.32 4.31
N ARG A 49 1.77 -15.98 3.98
CA ARG A 49 1.56 -17.39 4.27
C ARG A 49 2.33 -18.28 3.29
N LEU A 50 3.20 -19.13 3.81
CA LEU A 50 4.07 -19.98 2.97
C LEU A 50 3.29 -20.93 2.06
N ALA A 51 2.14 -21.43 2.53
CA ALA A 51 1.31 -22.36 1.76
C ALA A 51 0.53 -21.69 0.61
N VAL A 52 0.25 -20.39 0.71
CA VAL A 52 -0.54 -19.61 -0.27
C VAL A 52 0.06 -18.20 -0.43
N PRO A 53 1.28 -18.09 -0.97
CA PRO A 53 2.09 -16.86 -0.93
C PRO A 53 1.49 -15.67 -1.70
N ASP A 54 0.51 -15.92 -2.56
CA ASP A 54 -0.19 -14.91 -3.35
C ASP A 54 -1.48 -14.40 -2.68
N GLN A 55 -1.92 -15.04 -1.58
CA GLN A 55 -3.05 -14.53 -0.79
C GLN A 55 -2.56 -13.50 0.22
N ILE A 56 -3.32 -12.41 0.36
CA ILE A 56 -3.01 -11.35 1.32
C ILE A 56 -3.36 -11.84 2.73
N GLU A 57 -2.34 -11.93 3.58
CA GLU A 57 -2.48 -12.42 4.95
C GLU A 57 -3.09 -11.38 5.91
N LEU A 58 -2.68 -10.12 5.82
CA LEU A 58 -3.06 -9.07 6.76
C LEU A 58 -4.37 -8.37 6.35
N GLU A 59 -5.27 -8.15 7.30
CA GLU A 59 -6.60 -7.60 7.03
C GLU A 59 -6.57 -6.18 6.47
N TYR A 60 -5.75 -5.28 7.02
CA TYR A 60 -5.63 -3.92 6.48
C TYR A 60 -5.10 -3.92 5.04
N VAL A 61 -4.17 -4.83 4.70
CA VAL A 61 -3.65 -4.98 3.33
C VAL A 61 -4.75 -5.48 2.39
N GLN A 62 -5.69 -6.30 2.87
CA GLN A 62 -6.87 -6.65 2.09
C GLN A 62 -7.73 -5.41 1.86
N GLN A 63 -7.99 -4.62 2.91
CA GLN A 63 -8.76 -3.38 2.84
C GLN A 63 -8.13 -2.32 1.93
N MET A 64 -6.80 -2.28 1.79
CA MET A 64 -6.11 -1.42 0.81
C MET A 64 -6.53 -1.70 -0.66
N ASN A 65 -7.24 -2.80 -0.92
CA ASN A 65 -7.88 -3.09 -2.22
C ASN A 65 -9.32 -2.60 -2.32
N LEU A 66 -9.75 -1.68 -1.44
CA LEU A 66 -11.11 -1.10 -1.43
C LEU A 66 -11.51 -0.48 -2.76
N TRP A 67 -10.54 0.08 -3.49
CA TRP A 67 -10.71 0.64 -4.83
C TRP A 67 -11.30 -0.36 -5.84
N MET A 68 -11.14 -1.68 -5.63
CA MET A 68 -11.70 -2.72 -6.50
C MET A 68 -13.24 -2.72 -6.49
N LEU A 69 -13.88 -2.11 -5.49
CA LEU A 69 -15.33 -1.89 -5.52
C LEU A 69 -15.76 -0.88 -6.59
N PHE A 70 -14.84 -0.04 -7.06
CA PHE A 70 -15.15 1.09 -7.95
C PHE A 70 -14.50 0.93 -9.34
N ASN A 71 -13.29 0.37 -9.42
CA ASN A 71 -12.58 0.11 -10.67
C ASN A 71 -12.20 -1.38 -10.82
N MET A 72 -12.81 -2.03 -11.82
CA MET A 72 -12.58 -3.45 -12.09
C MET A 72 -11.50 -3.70 -13.15
N LEU A 73 -11.09 -2.69 -13.91
CA LEU A 73 -10.18 -2.81 -15.06
C LEU A 73 -9.08 -1.73 -15.05
N PRO A 74 -8.35 -1.54 -13.94
CA PRO A 74 -7.25 -0.57 -13.89
C PRO A 74 -6.16 -0.92 -14.92
N LYS A 75 -5.49 0.11 -15.45
CA LYS A 75 -4.40 0.00 -16.42
C LYS A 75 -3.04 0.31 -15.79
N HIS A 76 -2.99 1.15 -14.76
CA HIS A 76 -1.78 1.44 -13.99
C HIS A 76 -2.07 1.52 -12.49
N ILE A 77 -1.47 0.59 -11.75
CA ILE A 77 -1.58 0.50 -10.29
C ILE A 77 -0.18 0.76 -9.70
N VAL A 78 -0.10 1.67 -8.73
CA VAL A 78 1.14 2.03 -8.06
C VAL A 78 1.04 1.83 -6.55
N GLN A 79 2.05 1.20 -5.96
CA GLN A 79 2.25 1.12 -4.51
C GLN A 79 3.44 1.99 -4.09
N LEU A 80 3.22 2.87 -3.13
CA LEU A 80 4.27 3.60 -2.41
C LEU A 80 4.47 2.89 -1.06
N GLY A 81 5.62 2.24 -0.92
CA GLY A 81 5.89 1.24 0.12
C GLY A 81 5.70 -0.18 -0.43
N LEU A 82 6.75 -1.00 -0.36
CA LEU A 82 6.68 -2.40 -0.83
C LEU A 82 6.24 -3.36 0.29
N GLY A 83 6.69 -3.14 1.52
CA GLY A 83 6.42 -4.05 2.65
C GLY A 83 6.84 -5.49 2.34
N ALA A 84 5.96 -6.47 2.57
CA ALA A 84 6.14 -7.88 2.15
C ALA A 84 5.73 -8.15 0.69
N ALA A 85 5.57 -7.10 -0.11
CA ALA A 85 5.11 -7.10 -1.50
C ALA A 85 3.73 -7.73 -1.75
N SER A 86 2.88 -7.80 -0.71
CA SER A 86 1.57 -8.43 -0.78
C SER A 86 0.63 -7.73 -1.77
N LEU A 87 0.54 -6.39 -1.73
CA LEU A 87 -0.25 -5.61 -2.68
C LEU A 87 0.27 -5.75 -4.11
N THR A 88 1.58 -5.62 -4.29
CA THR A 88 2.23 -5.69 -5.60
C THR A 88 2.04 -7.04 -6.26
N LYS A 89 2.30 -8.15 -5.54
CA LYS A 89 2.06 -9.51 -6.05
C LYS A 89 0.60 -9.74 -6.38
N PHE A 90 -0.31 -9.32 -5.48
CA PHE A 90 -1.74 -9.44 -5.69
C PHE A 90 -2.17 -8.74 -6.97
N CYS A 91 -1.78 -7.47 -7.15
CA CYS A 91 -2.12 -6.69 -8.33
C CYS A 91 -1.52 -7.28 -9.60
N TYR A 92 -0.24 -7.65 -9.57
CA TYR A 92 0.46 -8.22 -10.73
C TYR A 92 -0.14 -9.53 -11.22
N ARG A 93 -0.61 -10.37 -10.29
CA ARG A 93 -1.24 -11.66 -10.57
C ARG A 93 -2.67 -11.51 -11.09
N HIS A 94 -3.43 -10.58 -10.52
CA HIS A 94 -4.88 -10.51 -10.74
C HIS A 94 -5.32 -9.50 -11.80
N PHE A 95 -4.43 -8.60 -12.22
CA PHE A 95 -4.68 -7.62 -13.28
C PHE A 95 -3.65 -7.79 -14.41
N PRO A 96 -3.83 -8.79 -15.30
CA PRO A 96 -2.86 -9.11 -16.35
C PRO A 96 -2.70 -7.98 -17.39
N ASP A 97 -3.71 -7.12 -17.52
CA ASP A 97 -3.70 -5.97 -18.44
C ASP A 97 -3.19 -4.68 -17.80
N ALA A 98 -2.82 -4.71 -16.52
CA ALA A 98 -2.30 -3.55 -15.80
C ALA A 98 -0.76 -3.55 -15.76
N GLN A 99 -0.19 -2.35 -15.84
CA GLN A 99 1.14 -2.07 -15.33
C GLN A 99 1.06 -1.94 -13.81
N VAL A 100 2.02 -2.55 -13.12
CA VAL A 100 2.14 -2.54 -11.66
C VAL A 100 3.50 -1.97 -11.31
N THR A 101 3.50 -0.88 -10.55
CA THR A 101 4.74 -0.26 -10.06
C THR A 101 4.75 -0.26 -8.55
N ALA A 102 5.83 -0.73 -7.94
CA ALA A 102 6.06 -0.54 -6.51
C ALA A 102 7.27 0.37 -6.32
N VAL A 103 7.23 1.20 -5.29
CA VAL A 103 8.31 2.12 -4.92
C VAL A 103 8.69 1.83 -3.48
N ASP A 104 9.96 1.55 -3.24
CA ASP A 104 10.49 1.39 -1.88
C ASP A 104 11.83 2.09 -1.78
N LEU A 105 12.06 2.74 -0.64
CA LEU A 105 13.30 3.46 -0.40
C LEU A 105 14.44 2.50 0.00
N ASN A 106 14.13 1.35 0.62
CA ASN A 106 15.11 0.45 1.19
C ASN A 106 15.45 -0.71 0.23
N PRO A 107 16.65 -0.72 -0.41
CA PRO A 107 17.05 -1.80 -1.31
C PRO A 107 17.07 -3.19 -0.64
N LYS A 108 17.27 -3.24 0.68
CA LYS A 108 17.24 -4.50 1.44
C LYS A 108 15.83 -5.10 1.50
N VAL A 109 14.78 -4.26 1.55
CA VAL A 109 13.38 -4.72 1.51
C VAL A 109 13.07 -5.31 0.14
N ILE A 110 13.48 -4.64 -0.93
CA ILE A 110 13.30 -5.13 -2.31
C ILE A 110 13.98 -6.50 -2.47
N ARG A 111 15.25 -6.62 -2.07
CA ARG A 111 16.00 -7.88 -2.13
C ARG A 111 15.31 -8.98 -1.33
N MET A 112 14.93 -8.69 -0.07
CA MET A 112 14.21 -9.63 0.79
C MET A 112 12.90 -10.10 0.14
N CYS A 113 12.17 -9.20 -0.52
CA CYS A 113 10.91 -9.55 -1.17
C CYS A 113 11.10 -10.54 -2.34
N ARG A 114 12.13 -10.33 -3.17
CA ARG A 114 12.47 -11.25 -4.27
C ARG A 114 12.90 -12.62 -3.74
N GLU A 115 13.79 -12.64 -2.75
CA GLU A 115 14.37 -13.86 -2.21
C GLU A 115 13.38 -14.68 -1.36
N GLN A 116 12.60 -14.00 -0.51
CA GLN A 116 11.84 -14.63 0.56
C GLN A 116 10.33 -14.39 0.51
N PHE A 117 9.83 -13.40 -0.23
CA PHE A 117 8.39 -13.13 -0.33
C PHE A 117 7.80 -13.43 -1.71
N LYS A 118 8.53 -14.15 -2.58
CA LYS A 118 8.04 -14.63 -3.88
C LYS A 118 7.62 -13.51 -4.83
N LEU A 119 8.17 -12.32 -4.67
CA LEU A 119 8.02 -11.24 -5.64
C LEU A 119 8.78 -11.64 -6.92
N PRO A 120 8.13 -11.77 -8.09
CA PRO A 120 8.80 -12.17 -9.34
C PRO A 120 9.72 -11.06 -9.83
N GLU A 121 10.69 -11.33 -10.71
CA GLU A 121 11.53 -10.27 -11.29
C GLU A 121 10.72 -9.28 -12.14
N ASP A 122 11.28 -8.08 -12.35
CA ASP A 122 10.65 -7.07 -13.20
C ASP A 122 10.54 -7.54 -14.66
N ASP A 123 9.45 -7.13 -15.29
CA ASP A 123 9.13 -7.45 -16.68
C ASP A 123 8.43 -6.27 -17.37
N ALA A 124 7.75 -6.52 -18.49
CA ALA A 124 7.03 -5.47 -19.22
C ALA A 124 5.85 -4.86 -18.44
N ARG A 125 5.36 -5.52 -17.39
CA ARG A 125 4.22 -5.09 -16.57
C ARG A 125 4.60 -4.76 -15.13
N LEU A 126 5.57 -5.45 -14.53
CA LEU A 126 6.03 -5.21 -13.17
C LEU A 126 7.31 -4.39 -13.13
N GLN A 127 7.29 -3.30 -12.37
CA GLN A 127 8.48 -2.51 -12.05
C GLN A 127 8.57 -2.27 -10.54
N VAL A 128 9.73 -2.52 -9.95
CA VAL A 128 10.02 -2.19 -8.55
C VAL A 128 11.16 -1.18 -8.52
N LEU A 129 10.87 0.03 -8.07
CA LEU A 129 11.78 1.16 -8.10
C LEU A 129 12.36 1.41 -6.71
N GLU A 130 13.68 1.38 -6.61
CA GLU A 130 14.43 1.87 -5.45
C GLU A 130 14.48 3.41 -5.51
N MET A 131 13.53 4.08 -4.86
CA MET A 131 13.49 5.54 -4.80
C MET A 131 12.58 6.07 -3.67
N ASP A 132 12.74 7.35 -3.36
CA ASP A 132 11.82 8.04 -2.45
C ASP A 132 10.42 8.20 -3.08
N ALA A 133 9.39 7.95 -2.27
CA ALA A 133 8.00 8.00 -2.69
C ALA A 133 7.54 9.42 -3.03
N PHE A 134 8.04 10.45 -2.34
CA PHE A 134 7.71 11.83 -2.65
C PHE A 134 8.35 12.27 -3.97
N ASP A 135 9.61 11.92 -4.20
CA ASP A 135 10.28 12.14 -5.49
C ASP A 135 9.56 11.44 -6.65
N PHE A 136 8.99 10.25 -6.39
CA PHE A 136 8.19 9.54 -7.39
C PHE A 136 6.98 10.37 -7.81
N VAL A 137 6.16 10.82 -6.85
CA VAL A 137 4.89 11.52 -7.15
C VAL A 137 5.09 12.97 -7.58
N ARG A 138 6.24 13.61 -7.26
CA ARG A 138 6.54 14.97 -7.73
C ARG A 138 6.99 15.02 -9.19
N ASN A 139 7.21 13.87 -9.84
CA ASN A 139 7.66 13.83 -11.22
C ASN A 139 6.51 14.17 -12.19
N PRO A 140 6.57 15.29 -12.94
CA PRO A 140 5.51 15.69 -13.86
C PRO A 140 5.23 14.67 -14.96
N ALA A 141 6.19 13.80 -15.27
CA ALA A 141 6.00 12.73 -16.24
C ALA A 141 4.93 11.70 -15.82
N ARG A 142 4.50 11.70 -14.55
CA ARG A 142 3.48 10.78 -14.02
C ARG A 142 2.10 11.42 -13.88
N HIS A 143 1.97 12.72 -14.13
CA HIS A 143 0.71 13.43 -13.94
C HIS A 143 -0.41 12.88 -14.84
N GLY A 144 -1.57 12.61 -14.25
CA GLY A 144 -2.76 12.12 -14.96
C GLY A 144 -2.65 10.70 -15.53
N LYS A 145 -1.72 9.86 -15.06
CA LYS A 145 -1.43 8.55 -15.66
C LYS A 145 -1.79 7.34 -14.80
N ILE A 146 -1.96 7.54 -13.49
CA ILE A 146 -2.19 6.46 -12.55
C ILE A 146 -3.70 6.29 -12.33
N ASP A 147 -4.21 5.05 -12.40
CA ASP A 147 -5.59 4.74 -12.04
C ASP A 147 -5.72 4.55 -10.53
N ILE A 148 -4.79 3.79 -9.94
CA ILE A 148 -4.82 3.41 -8.54
C ILE A 148 -3.46 3.72 -7.91
N LEU A 149 -3.45 4.54 -6.87
CA LEU A 149 -2.28 4.81 -6.04
C LEU A 149 -2.54 4.28 -4.63
N GLN A 150 -1.63 3.47 -4.09
CA GLN A 150 -1.75 2.88 -2.76
C GLN A 150 -0.56 3.35 -1.92
N VAL A 151 -0.82 3.96 -0.76
CA VAL A 151 0.21 4.50 0.14
C VAL A 151 0.23 3.69 1.43
N ASP A 152 1.36 3.00 1.65
CA ASP A 152 1.61 2.13 2.80
C ASP A 152 3.04 2.40 3.31
N LEU A 153 3.28 3.64 3.76
CA LEU A 153 4.62 4.17 4.07
C LEU A 153 4.82 4.32 5.58
N TYR A 154 5.61 3.44 6.19
CA TYR A 154 5.93 3.46 7.63
C TYR A 154 7.42 3.56 7.89
N ASP A 155 7.77 4.05 9.08
CA ASP A 155 9.14 3.97 9.57
C ASP A 155 9.45 2.60 10.19
N ALA A 156 10.67 2.44 10.71
CA ALA A 156 11.12 1.18 11.31
C ALA A 156 10.35 0.81 12.60
N GLU A 157 9.72 1.79 13.27
CA GLU A 157 8.83 1.55 14.41
C GLU A 157 7.41 1.19 13.97
N ALA A 158 7.18 1.07 12.65
CA ALA A 158 5.87 0.95 12.02
C ALA A 158 4.96 2.13 12.31
N GLU A 159 5.49 3.31 12.66
CA GLU A 159 4.72 4.52 12.84
C GLU A 159 4.58 5.26 11.50
N GLY A 160 3.37 5.75 11.16
CA GLY A 160 3.15 6.45 9.89
C GLY A 160 1.68 6.71 9.51
N PRO A 161 1.42 7.42 8.38
CA PRO A 161 2.32 7.53 7.26
C PRO A 161 3.48 8.51 7.49
N VAL A 162 4.69 8.14 7.04
CA VAL A 162 5.89 9.00 7.11
C VAL A 162 5.74 10.25 6.24
N LEU A 163 4.91 10.17 5.20
CA LEU A 163 4.50 11.30 4.36
C LEU A 163 3.02 11.60 4.59
N ASP A 164 2.73 12.68 5.31
CA ASP A 164 1.39 13.02 5.79
C ASP A 164 0.95 14.46 5.43
N SER A 165 1.71 15.13 4.56
CA SER A 165 1.53 16.56 4.29
C SER A 165 0.53 16.83 3.16
N PRO A 166 -0.18 17.98 3.16
CA PRO A 166 -1.02 18.38 2.04
C PRO A 166 -0.27 18.42 0.70
N GLU A 167 1.00 18.80 0.70
CA GLU A 167 1.83 18.83 -0.52
C GLU A 167 2.09 17.42 -1.08
N PHE A 168 2.27 16.43 -0.19
CA PHE A 168 2.39 15.04 -0.61
C PHE A 168 1.08 14.52 -1.20
N TYR A 169 -0.05 14.76 -0.53
CA TYR A 169 -1.35 14.35 -1.04
C TYR A 169 -1.74 15.08 -2.33
N GLN A 170 -1.36 16.34 -2.51
CA GLN A 170 -1.54 17.05 -3.76
C GLN A 170 -0.72 16.42 -4.89
N ALA A 171 0.56 16.09 -4.65
CA ALA A 171 1.41 15.43 -5.64
C ALA A 171 0.86 14.04 -6.02
N CYS A 172 0.33 13.29 -5.05
CA CYS A 172 -0.40 12.05 -5.29
C CYS A 172 -1.62 12.28 -6.19
N ALA A 173 -2.43 13.30 -5.86
CA ALA A 173 -3.62 13.66 -6.61
C ALA A 173 -3.28 14.13 -8.04
N ASP A 174 -2.13 14.74 -8.28
CA ASP A 174 -1.69 15.19 -9.61
C ASP A 174 -1.28 14.00 -10.50
N CYS A 175 -0.75 12.93 -9.90
CA CYS A 175 -0.40 11.68 -10.61
C CYS A 175 -1.62 10.88 -11.07
N LEU A 176 -2.73 10.98 -10.36
CA LEU A 176 -3.96 10.27 -10.66
C LEU A 176 -4.66 10.85 -11.89
N ASN A 177 -5.25 9.98 -12.71
CA ASN A 177 -6.16 10.42 -13.76
C ASN A 177 -7.51 10.88 -13.17
N ALA A 178 -8.43 11.34 -14.02
CA ALA A 178 -9.70 11.93 -13.59
C ALA A 178 -10.59 10.96 -12.77
N GLU A 179 -10.53 9.66 -13.05
CA GLU A 179 -11.26 8.61 -12.32
C GLU A 179 -10.38 7.90 -11.29
N GLY A 180 -9.18 8.46 -11.04
CA GLY A 180 -8.17 7.83 -10.22
C GLY A 180 -8.52 7.85 -8.74
N MET A 181 -8.04 6.83 -8.04
CA MET A 181 -8.27 6.64 -6.61
C MET A 181 -6.95 6.47 -5.86
N LEU A 182 -6.92 7.01 -4.64
CA LEU A 182 -5.87 6.82 -3.67
C LEU A 182 -6.41 5.93 -2.54
N THR A 183 -5.67 4.90 -2.12
CA THR A 183 -5.91 4.25 -0.82
C THR A 183 -4.71 4.48 0.10
N VAL A 184 -4.95 4.80 1.36
CA VAL A 184 -3.90 5.07 2.35
C VAL A 184 -4.17 4.24 3.59
N ASN A 185 -3.13 3.56 4.10
CA ASN A 185 -3.20 2.97 5.42
C ASN A 185 -2.80 4.04 6.47
N LEU A 186 -3.70 4.31 7.41
CA LEU A 186 -3.52 5.29 8.48
C LEU A 186 -3.34 4.53 9.80
N PHE A 187 -2.09 4.16 10.10
CA PHE A 187 -1.70 3.58 11.39
C PHE A 187 -1.19 4.70 12.30
N ALA A 188 -2.12 5.46 12.85
CA ALA A 188 -1.81 6.66 13.62
C ALA A 188 -2.81 6.86 14.76
N ASN A 189 -2.45 7.66 15.75
CA ASN A 189 -3.41 8.08 16.77
C ASN A 189 -4.50 8.99 16.17
N ASP A 190 -5.59 9.21 16.92
CA ASP A 190 -6.74 10.00 16.48
C ASP A 190 -6.37 11.36 15.88
N VAL A 191 -5.48 12.10 16.54
CA VAL A 191 -5.07 13.45 16.12
C VAL A 191 -4.30 13.41 14.80
N GLN A 192 -3.37 12.47 14.65
CA GLN A 192 -2.61 12.30 13.41
C GLN A 192 -3.50 11.83 12.27
N ARG A 193 -4.45 10.93 12.55
CA ARG A 193 -5.43 10.42 11.60
C ARG A 193 -6.34 11.53 11.08
N GLU A 194 -6.89 12.36 11.95
CA GLU A 194 -7.70 13.53 11.58
C GLU A 194 -6.92 14.51 10.71
N LYS A 195 -5.66 14.80 11.05
CA LYS A 195 -4.78 15.66 10.24
C LYS A 195 -4.59 15.09 8.82
N ASN A 196 -4.35 13.78 8.70
CA ASN A 196 -4.18 13.12 7.40
C ASN A 196 -5.44 13.17 6.55
N ILE A 197 -6.60 12.90 7.15
CA ILE A 197 -7.90 12.97 6.47
C ILE A 197 -8.16 14.39 6.00
N ALA A 198 -7.96 15.40 6.86
CA ALA A 198 -8.14 16.80 6.49
C ALA A 198 -7.21 17.21 5.33
N ALA A 199 -5.95 16.76 5.33
CA ALA A 199 -5.02 17.02 4.23
C ALA A 199 -5.51 16.39 2.92
N MET A 200 -5.96 15.13 2.92
CA MET A 200 -6.56 14.49 1.75
C MET A 200 -7.81 15.25 1.26
N GLN A 201 -8.67 15.70 2.16
CA GLN A 201 -9.89 16.44 1.81
C GLN A 201 -9.62 17.78 1.12
N THR A 202 -8.40 18.34 1.22
CA THR A 202 -8.02 19.53 0.45
C THR A 202 -7.64 19.24 -1.00
N CYS A 203 -7.31 17.99 -1.33
CA CYS A 203 -6.74 17.59 -2.62
C CYS A 203 -7.67 16.69 -3.46
N PHE A 204 -8.66 16.08 -2.80
CA PHE A 204 -9.57 15.09 -3.36
C PHE A 204 -11.02 15.53 -3.21
N ASP A 205 -11.86 15.08 -4.15
CA ASP A 205 -13.26 15.46 -4.21
C ASP A 205 -14.06 14.80 -3.07
N VAL A 206 -13.73 13.54 -2.77
CA VAL A 206 -14.33 12.76 -1.67
C VAL A 206 -13.24 11.92 -1.00
N VAL A 207 -13.27 11.88 0.33
CA VAL A 207 -12.44 11.00 1.16
C VAL A 207 -13.35 10.25 2.13
N VAL A 208 -13.27 8.92 2.14
CA VAL A 208 -14.01 8.04 3.06
C VAL A 208 -13.06 7.02 3.65
N TRP A 209 -13.39 6.44 4.80
CA TRP A 209 -12.54 5.43 5.44
C TRP A 209 -13.37 4.33 6.08
N LEU A 210 -12.74 3.16 6.22
CA LEU A 210 -13.32 2.02 6.90
C LEU A 210 -13.19 2.16 8.42
N PRO A 211 -14.01 1.45 9.21
CA PRO A 211 -13.79 1.32 10.64
C PRO A 211 -12.40 0.74 10.93
N GLU A 212 -11.85 1.13 12.09
CA GLU A 212 -10.57 0.63 12.60
C GLU A 212 -10.58 -0.90 12.71
N VAL A 213 -9.48 -1.51 12.27
CA VAL A 213 -9.19 -2.94 12.44
C VAL A 213 -7.97 -3.14 13.32
N HIS A 214 -7.55 -4.40 13.48
CA HIS A 214 -6.40 -4.82 14.28
C HIS A 214 -5.25 -3.81 14.29
N ASP A 215 -4.72 -3.56 15.49
CA ASP A 215 -3.60 -2.67 15.72
C ASP A 215 -3.86 -1.25 15.17
N ALA A 216 -4.99 -0.61 15.46
CA ALA A 216 -5.26 0.79 15.10
C ALA A 216 -5.20 1.14 13.59
N ASN A 217 -5.20 0.16 12.69
CA ASN A 217 -5.15 0.41 11.25
C ASN A 217 -6.50 0.92 10.75
N VAL A 218 -6.49 2.05 10.03
CA VAL A 218 -7.65 2.59 9.31
C VAL A 218 -7.27 2.77 7.85
N VAL A 219 -8.00 2.11 6.95
CA VAL A 219 -7.83 2.32 5.51
C VAL A 219 -8.77 3.41 5.03
N ALA A 220 -8.19 4.49 4.50
CA ALA A 220 -8.90 5.54 3.79
C ALA A 220 -8.83 5.32 2.27
N ILE A 221 -9.88 5.74 1.57
CA ILE A 221 -9.90 5.87 0.12
C ILE A 221 -10.30 7.30 -0.25
N ALA A 222 -9.56 7.90 -1.16
CA ALA A 222 -9.80 9.23 -1.70
C ALA A 222 -10.00 9.16 -3.21
N PHE A 223 -10.99 9.91 -3.71
CA PHE A 223 -11.41 9.90 -5.11
C PHE A 223 -11.07 11.23 -5.77
N LYS A 224 -10.45 11.16 -6.95
CA LYS A 224 -10.17 12.38 -7.73
C LYS A 224 -11.45 13.04 -8.25
N THR A 225 -12.45 12.22 -8.54
CA THR A 225 -13.83 12.64 -8.86
C THR A 225 -14.78 11.80 -8.01
N ALA A 226 -15.75 12.42 -7.35
CA ALA A 226 -16.72 11.72 -6.53
C ALA A 226 -17.42 10.58 -7.32
N PRO A 227 -17.47 9.34 -6.79
CA PRO A 227 -18.14 8.24 -7.46
C PRO A 227 -19.66 8.31 -7.27
N GLU A 228 -20.41 7.75 -8.22
CA GLU A 228 -21.81 7.41 -7.99
C GLU A 228 -21.90 6.17 -7.07
N ILE A 229 -22.63 6.30 -5.96
CA ILE A 229 -22.78 5.22 -4.99
C ILE A 229 -24.11 4.50 -5.18
N ASP A 230 -24.02 3.24 -5.61
CA ASP A 230 -25.12 2.27 -5.55
C ASP A 230 -24.69 1.09 -4.67
N PHE A 231 -25.25 1.02 -3.47
CA PHE A 231 -24.91 -0.04 -2.51
C PHE A 231 -25.28 -1.45 -3.01
N GLU A 232 -26.33 -1.60 -3.82
CA GLU A 232 -26.67 -2.92 -4.39
C GLU A 232 -25.56 -3.40 -5.32
N GLU A 233 -25.08 -2.51 -6.18
CA GLU A 233 -23.94 -2.78 -7.06
C GLU A 233 -22.64 -3.00 -6.27
N LEU A 234 -22.37 -2.20 -5.22
CA LEU A 234 -21.20 -2.41 -4.36
C LEU A 234 -21.23 -3.78 -3.67
N TYR A 235 -22.38 -4.23 -3.16
CA TYR A 235 -22.52 -5.57 -2.59
C TYR A 235 -22.34 -6.67 -3.65
N ARG A 236 -22.83 -6.46 -4.87
CA ARG A 236 -22.63 -7.39 -5.98
C ARG A 236 -21.15 -7.54 -6.33
N ARG A 237 -20.42 -6.42 -6.45
CA ARG A 237 -18.96 -6.41 -6.66
C ARG A 237 -18.23 -7.05 -5.48
N ALA A 238 -18.60 -6.72 -4.25
CA ALA A 238 -18.01 -7.29 -3.05
C ALA A 238 -18.17 -8.81 -2.96
N ALA A 239 -19.31 -9.36 -3.40
CA ALA A 239 -19.52 -10.81 -3.47
C ALA A 239 -18.56 -11.47 -4.48
N ILE A 240 -18.32 -10.83 -5.63
CA ILE A 240 -17.31 -11.29 -6.60
C ILE A 240 -15.91 -11.24 -5.97
N LEU A 241 -15.58 -10.15 -5.26
CA LEU A 241 -14.29 -9.99 -4.60
C LEU A 241 -14.02 -11.11 -3.58
N ARG A 242 -15.03 -11.45 -2.78
CA ARG A 242 -14.96 -12.53 -1.79
C ARG A 242 -14.76 -13.89 -2.42
N VAL A 243 -15.49 -14.21 -3.49
CA VAL A 243 -15.42 -15.54 -4.11
C VAL A 243 -14.09 -15.73 -4.85
N ASN A 244 -13.72 -14.74 -5.68
CA ASN A 244 -12.61 -14.86 -6.63
C ASN A 244 -11.25 -14.54 -6.01
N TYR A 245 -11.20 -13.61 -5.06
CA TYR A 245 -9.94 -13.09 -4.50
C TYR A 245 -9.79 -13.35 -3.00
N LYS A 246 -10.80 -13.96 -2.36
CA LYS A 246 -10.84 -14.26 -0.92
C LYS A 246 -10.77 -13.03 -0.01
N LEU A 247 -11.12 -11.86 -0.55
CA LEU A 247 -11.19 -10.60 0.17
C LEU A 247 -12.53 -10.49 0.91
N GLN A 248 -12.55 -10.08 2.18
CA GLN A 248 -13.79 -9.90 2.95
C GLN A 248 -14.54 -8.60 2.57
N ALA A 249 -14.62 -8.30 1.27
CA ALA A 249 -15.18 -7.07 0.74
C ALA A 249 -16.62 -6.73 1.17
N PRO A 250 -17.53 -7.69 1.45
CA PRO A 250 -18.86 -7.35 1.94
C PRO A 250 -18.82 -6.60 3.28
N VAL A 251 -17.82 -6.85 4.12
CA VAL A 251 -17.60 -6.10 5.37
C VAL A 251 -17.22 -4.66 5.09
N TRP A 252 -16.46 -4.40 4.03
CA TRP A 252 -16.07 -3.05 3.63
C TRP A 252 -17.28 -2.23 3.19
N VAL A 253 -18.19 -2.84 2.41
CA VAL A 253 -19.45 -2.17 2.00
C VAL A 253 -20.32 -1.84 3.21
N ASN A 254 -20.37 -2.73 4.21
CA ASN A 254 -21.05 -2.42 5.48
C ASN A 254 -20.41 -1.21 6.18
N GLY A 255 -19.07 -1.20 6.29
CA GLY A 255 -18.33 -0.08 6.88
C GLY A 255 -18.60 1.24 6.17
N LEU A 256 -18.57 1.26 4.84
CA LEU A 256 -18.90 2.45 4.03
C LEU A 256 -20.35 2.91 4.25
N LYS A 257 -21.29 1.96 4.31
CA LYS A 257 -22.71 2.27 4.53
C LYS A 257 -22.95 2.85 5.91
N GLU A 258 -22.32 2.30 6.94
CA GLU A 258 -22.40 2.82 8.30
C GLU A 258 -21.78 4.21 8.41
N TRP A 259 -20.63 4.44 7.75
CA TRP A 259 -19.99 5.75 7.68
C TRP A 259 -20.93 6.80 7.06
N MET A 260 -21.54 6.50 5.90
CA MET A 260 -22.48 7.40 5.23
C MET A 260 -23.77 7.70 6.01
N LEU A 261 -24.13 6.88 7.00
CA LEU A 261 -25.31 7.11 7.85
C LEU A 261 -24.99 7.95 9.09
N ARG A 262 -23.71 8.17 9.40
CA ARG A 262 -23.26 8.91 10.58
C ARG A 262 -22.85 10.37 10.26
N GLU A 263 -22.45 10.63 9.02
CA GLU A 263 -22.21 11.97 8.44
C GLU A 263 -23.51 12.59 7.93
#